data_AF-A0A6N7IU24-F1
#
_entry.id   AF-A0A6N7IU24-F1
#
_cell.length_a   1.000
_cell.length_b   1.000
_cell.length_c   1.000
_cell.angle_alpha   90.00
_cell.angle_beta   90.00
_cell.angle_gamma   90.00
#
_symmetry.space_group_name_H-M   'P 1'
#
loop_
_entity.id
_entity.type
_entity.pdbx_description
1 polymer ?
#
loop_
_entity_poly.entity_id
_entity_poly.type
_entity_poly.pdbx_seq_one_letter_code
_entity_poly.pdbx_strand_id
1 'polypeptide(L)'
;MPRMTHAQYPGESLPVSALYVDQHYNEFNTRLFTCYSCGVKVQFSRGKGHMDPHFKNWPNQPHDANCEIPNLCDNVSSTSGRGDIELLVSTILPRAMLNHEKHGKPDYNKNIQAKHFTSPRSRKFIYTIYDLLDHDNRYNLRPDYENIPIKVEDGSTVILKEIFGTQDQAIERINTYGPGPFILRASTFKPYFPSGHCVFLLTKSGKYGNSSDFRLFIHKNYLDKNIECIDSISNALFICYAYIEKSKYGYQAELFSIKHQLVILRKFTKN
;
A
#
# COMPACT_ATOMS: atom_id res chain seq x y z
N MET A 1 -11.10 18.34 6.68
CA MET A 1 -11.33 18.42 5.21
C MET A 1 -10.79 17.16 4.58
N PRO A 2 -11.60 16.44 3.80
CA PRO A 2 -11.18 15.20 3.16
C PRO A 2 -10.01 15.45 2.22
N ARG A 3 -8.97 14.64 2.34
CA ARG A 3 -7.83 14.62 1.42
C ARG A 3 -8.00 13.39 0.54
N MET A 4 -7.78 13.56 -0.75
CA MET A 4 -7.84 12.48 -1.74
C MET A 4 -6.48 12.36 -2.41
N THR A 5 -6.12 11.18 -2.87
CA THR A 5 -4.97 11.02 -3.80
C THR A 5 -5.39 10.96 -5.23
N HIS A 6 -6.67 10.83 -5.54
CA HIS A 6 -7.15 10.72 -6.91
C HIS A 6 -8.16 11.80 -7.19
N ALA A 7 -8.17 12.26 -8.43
CA ALA A 7 -9.14 13.19 -8.96
C ALA A 7 -9.39 12.84 -10.43
N GLN A 8 -10.60 13.10 -10.89
CA GLN A 8 -10.91 13.04 -12.30
C GLN A 8 -10.26 14.24 -13.02
N TYR A 9 -9.69 13.99 -14.19
CA TYR A 9 -9.16 15.02 -15.09
C TYR A 9 -9.87 14.95 -16.45
N PRO A 10 -10.16 16.09 -17.11
CA PRO A 10 -10.80 16.06 -18.42
C PRO A 10 -9.98 15.31 -19.46
N GLY A 11 -10.63 14.45 -20.25
CA GLY A 11 -9.98 13.63 -21.27
C GLY A 11 -9.38 12.32 -20.76
N GLU A 12 -9.22 12.16 -19.45
CA GLU A 12 -8.76 10.91 -18.84
C GLU A 12 -9.94 9.99 -18.56
N SER A 13 -9.83 8.72 -18.96
CA SER A 13 -10.89 7.73 -18.74
C SER A 13 -10.90 7.15 -17.33
N LEU A 14 -9.86 7.41 -16.53
CA LEU A 14 -9.74 7.01 -15.14
C LEU A 14 -9.29 8.19 -14.28
N PRO A 15 -9.52 8.13 -12.96
CA PRO A 15 -8.95 9.11 -12.04
C PRO A 15 -7.41 9.10 -12.10
N VAL A 16 -6.81 10.28 -12.06
CA VAL A 16 -5.35 10.44 -12.04
C VAL A 16 -4.84 10.61 -10.61
N SER A 17 -3.69 10.01 -10.31
CA SER A 17 -3.09 10.07 -8.98
C SER A 17 -2.33 11.38 -8.74
N ALA A 18 -2.40 11.90 -7.51
CA ALA A 18 -1.75 13.12 -7.09
C ALA A 18 -0.22 13.05 -7.23
N LEU A 19 0.36 11.85 -7.13
CA LEU A 19 1.80 11.68 -7.35
C LEU A 19 2.17 11.70 -8.83
N TYR A 20 1.31 11.15 -9.70
CA TYR A 20 1.51 11.26 -11.14
C TYR A 20 1.46 12.73 -11.58
N VAL A 21 0.47 13.47 -11.08
CA VAL A 21 0.34 14.92 -11.31
C VAL A 21 1.54 15.69 -10.75
N ASP A 22 2.06 15.33 -9.57
CA ASP A 22 3.25 16.01 -9.02
C ASP A 22 4.49 15.85 -9.92
N GLN A 23 4.68 14.65 -10.48
CA GLN A 23 5.81 14.32 -11.36
C GLN A 23 5.70 14.96 -12.73
N HIS A 24 4.49 15.11 -13.25
CA HIS A 24 4.18 15.66 -14.57
C HIS A 24 3.48 17.01 -14.45
N TYR A 25 3.81 17.79 -13.43
CA TYR A 25 3.03 18.97 -13.03
C TYR A 25 2.79 19.98 -14.15
N ASN A 26 3.74 20.10 -15.07
CA ASN A 26 3.66 21.03 -16.19
C ASN A 26 2.71 20.55 -17.30
N GLU A 27 2.35 19.26 -17.31
CA GLU A 27 1.41 18.65 -18.26
C GLU A 27 -0.05 18.82 -17.83
N PHE A 28 -0.28 19.17 -16.56
CA PHE A 28 -1.62 19.28 -15.99
C PHE A 28 -2.01 20.73 -15.69
N ASN A 29 -3.22 21.11 -16.11
CA ASN A 29 -3.87 22.31 -15.60
C ASN A 29 -4.51 22.00 -14.25
N THR A 30 -3.84 22.39 -13.16
CA THR A 30 -4.23 22.12 -11.77
C THR A 30 -5.60 22.65 -11.34
N ARG A 31 -6.26 23.45 -12.20
CA ARG A 31 -7.60 24.00 -11.97
C ARG A 31 -8.73 23.13 -12.54
N LEU A 32 -8.41 22.05 -13.27
CA LEU A 32 -9.41 21.24 -13.96
C LEU A 32 -9.80 19.96 -13.21
N PHE A 33 -9.16 19.67 -12.08
CA PHE A 33 -9.43 18.47 -11.32
C PHE A 33 -10.81 18.51 -10.66
N THR A 34 -11.51 17.38 -10.72
CA THR A 34 -12.78 17.17 -10.02
C THR A 34 -12.75 15.90 -9.17
N CYS A 35 -13.62 15.83 -8.16
CA CYS A 35 -13.83 14.63 -7.39
C CYS A 35 -14.36 13.55 -8.33
N TYR A 36 -13.72 12.38 -8.31
CA TYR A 36 -14.13 11.24 -9.13
C TYR A 36 -15.41 10.54 -8.63
N SER A 37 -15.95 10.93 -7.47
CA SER A 37 -17.22 10.42 -6.94
C SER A 37 -18.40 11.37 -7.21
N CYS A 38 -18.28 12.66 -6.88
CA CYS A 38 -19.39 13.61 -7.03
C CYS A 38 -19.15 14.73 -8.06
N GLY A 39 -18.01 14.71 -8.77
CA GLY A 39 -17.72 15.69 -9.81
C GLY A 39 -17.41 17.12 -9.33
N VAL A 40 -17.45 17.41 -8.02
CA VAL A 40 -17.12 18.74 -7.49
C VAL A 40 -15.67 19.10 -7.80
N LYS A 41 -15.36 20.39 -7.98
CA LYS A 41 -13.98 20.83 -8.21
C LYS A 41 -13.08 20.54 -7.01
N VAL A 42 -11.85 20.11 -7.28
CA VAL A 42 -10.84 19.83 -6.25
C VAL A 42 -9.53 20.51 -6.61
N GLN A 43 -8.78 20.91 -5.59
CA GLN A 43 -7.49 21.56 -5.73
C GLN A 43 -6.37 20.53 -5.55
N PHE A 44 -5.46 20.48 -6.51
CA PHE A 44 -4.20 19.77 -6.34
C PHE A 44 -3.25 20.55 -5.42
N SER A 45 -2.64 19.85 -4.46
CA SER A 45 -1.62 20.36 -3.54
C SER A 45 -0.43 19.42 -3.51
N ARG A 46 0.77 19.96 -3.63
CA ARG A 46 2.03 19.20 -3.48
C ARG A 46 2.35 18.90 -2.01
N GLY A 47 1.60 19.47 -1.07
CA GLY A 47 1.93 19.46 0.35
C GLY A 47 3.14 20.33 0.69
N LYS A 48 3.53 20.38 1.97
CA LYS A 48 4.71 21.13 2.42
C LYS A 48 5.97 20.44 1.90
N GLY A 49 6.80 21.15 1.13
CA GLY A 49 8.05 20.63 0.59
C GLY A 49 7.89 19.48 -0.41
N HIS A 50 6.75 19.37 -1.10
CA HIS A 50 6.48 18.30 -2.08
C HIS A 50 6.40 16.87 -1.49
N MET A 51 6.31 16.74 -0.17
CA MET A 51 6.38 15.44 0.51
C MET A 51 5.03 14.73 0.62
N ASP A 52 3.93 15.42 0.31
CA ASP A 52 2.58 14.91 0.53
C ASP A 52 1.62 15.34 -0.61
N PRO A 53 1.84 14.99 -1.89
CA PRO A 53 0.90 15.36 -2.95
C PRO A 53 -0.51 14.79 -2.71
N HIS A 54 -1.54 15.64 -2.73
CA HIS A 54 -2.95 15.27 -2.56
C HIS A 54 -3.87 16.24 -3.28
N PHE A 55 -5.12 15.83 -3.46
CA PHE A 55 -6.24 16.71 -3.75
C PHE A 55 -6.99 17.04 -2.46
N LYS A 56 -7.53 18.24 -2.40
CA LYS A 56 -8.39 18.73 -1.33
C LYS A 56 -9.55 19.52 -1.94
N ASN A 57 -10.58 19.81 -1.16
CA ASN A 57 -11.69 20.63 -1.64
C ASN A 57 -11.20 21.94 -2.23
N TRP A 58 -11.82 22.37 -3.33
CA TRP A 58 -11.65 23.73 -3.79
C TRP A 58 -12.23 24.70 -2.75
N PRO A 59 -11.62 25.88 -2.52
CA PRO A 59 -12.15 26.84 -1.56
C PRO A 59 -13.64 27.12 -1.78
N ASN A 60 -14.43 27.05 -0.70
CA ASN A 60 -15.88 27.25 -0.68
C ASN A 60 -16.70 26.32 -1.60
N GLN A 61 -16.14 25.19 -2.02
CA GLN A 61 -16.87 24.15 -2.76
C GLN A 61 -16.81 22.84 -1.96
N PRO A 62 -17.77 22.64 -1.03
CA PRO A 62 -17.90 21.35 -0.35
C PRO A 62 -18.35 20.27 -1.34
N HIS A 63 -18.04 19.03 -1.02
CA HIS A 63 -18.62 17.89 -1.73
C HIS A 63 -20.12 17.78 -1.47
N ASP A 64 -20.83 17.09 -2.36
CA ASP A 64 -22.23 16.76 -2.18
C ASP A 64 -22.43 15.88 -0.94
N ALA A 65 -23.58 16.02 -0.27
CA ALA A 65 -23.90 15.28 0.95
C ALA A 65 -23.86 13.74 0.78
N ASN A 66 -24.08 13.25 -0.44
CA ASN A 66 -24.05 11.82 -0.75
C ASN A 66 -22.71 11.38 -1.36
N CYS A 67 -21.72 12.26 -1.43
CA CYS A 67 -20.43 11.91 -2.00
C CYS A 67 -19.76 10.83 -1.14
N GLU A 68 -19.26 9.79 -1.80
CA GLU A 68 -18.58 8.69 -1.12
C GLU A 68 -17.36 9.18 -0.35
N ILE A 69 -16.69 10.25 -0.80
CA ILE A 69 -15.45 10.72 -0.17
C ILE A 69 -15.70 11.29 1.24
N PRO A 70 -16.60 12.28 1.45
CA PRO A 70 -17.04 12.67 2.79
C PRO A 70 -17.74 11.55 3.54
N ASN A 71 -18.61 10.76 2.90
CA ASN A 71 -19.36 9.70 3.60
C ASN A 71 -18.46 8.57 4.12
N LEU A 72 -17.36 8.30 3.43
CA LEU A 72 -16.30 7.44 3.91
C LEU A 72 -15.56 8.06 5.12
N CYS A 73 -15.46 9.39 5.21
CA CYS A 73 -15.00 10.06 6.43
C CYS A 73 -16.08 10.06 7.54
N ASP A 74 -17.36 10.15 7.20
CA ASP A 74 -18.46 10.33 8.15
C ASP A 74 -19.03 9.01 8.69
N ASN A 75 -19.09 7.91 7.92
CA ASN A 75 -19.52 6.58 8.39
C ASN A 75 -18.53 5.95 9.38
N VAL A 76 -17.26 6.36 9.30
CA VAL A 76 -16.20 6.03 10.27
C VAL A 76 -16.48 6.68 11.63
N SER A 77 -17.37 7.67 11.67
CA SER A 77 -17.81 8.29 12.90
C SER A 77 -18.77 7.35 13.71
N SER A 78 -19.17 6.17 13.27
CA SER A 78 -20.09 5.33 14.08
C SER A 78 -19.43 4.22 14.91
N THR A 79 -18.13 3.96 14.74
CA THR A 79 -17.41 2.84 15.40
C THR A 79 -16.36 3.31 16.40
N SER A 80 -16.30 2.64 17.55
CA SER A 80 -15.32 2.89 18.62
C SER A 80 -13.92 2.37 18.23
N GLY A 81 -13.17 3.16 17.45
CA GLY A 81 -11.79 2.84 17.02
C GLY A 81 -11.17 3.91 16.09
N ARG A 82 -11.63 5.15 16.24
CA ARG A 82 -11.90 6.12 15.16
C ARG A 82 -10.72 6.80 14.47
N GLY A 83 -9.52 6.87 15.05
CA GLY A 83 -8.40 7.55 14.38
C GLY A 83 -7.77 6.73 13.25
N ASP A 84 -7.76 5.42 13.42
CA ASP A 84 -7.00 4.49 12.59
C ASP A 84 -7.83 4.11 11.36
N ILE A 85 -9.10 3.74 11.50
CA ILE A 85 -9.97 3.43 10.35
C ILE A 85 -10.17 4.65 9.44
N GLU A 86 -10.23 5.86 10.00
CA GLU A 86 -10.29 7.12 9.23
C GLU A 86 -9.05 7.27 8.35
N LEU A 87 -7.88 6.83 8.84
CA LEU A 87 -6.65 6.79 8.06
C LEU A 87 -6.70 5.70 7.00
N LEU A 88 -7.17 4.48 7.25
CA LEU A 88 -7.28 3.43 6.21
C LEU A 88 -8.20 3.79 5.04
N VAL A 89 -9.28 4.49 5.36
CA VAL A 89 -10.33 4.84 4.40
C VAL A 89 -10.01 6.17 3.68
N SER A 90 -9.46 7.17 4.38
CA SER A 90 -9.02 8.45 3.78
C SER A 90 -7.60 8.41 3.22
N THR A 91 -6.76 7.49 3.70
CA THR A 91 -5.55 6.99 3.03
C THR A 91 -5.90 5.71 2.31
N ILE A 92 -6.68 5.90 1.25
CA ILE A 92 -6.33 5.43 -0.08
C ILE A 92 -5.45 4.18 -0.02
N LEU A 93 -5.91 3.04 -0.51
CA LEU A 93 -5.00 2.12 -1.18
C LEU A 93 -4.46 2.88 -2.38
N PRO A 94 -3.30 3.55 -2.33
CA PRO A 94 -2.98 4.41 -3.43
C PRO A 94 -2.43 3.58 -4.55
N ARG A 95 -2.40 2.22 -4.55
CA ARG A 95 -1.66 1.42 -5.56
C ARG A 95 -2.08 -0.04 -5.79
N ALA A 96 -3.08 -0.59 -5.11
CA ALA A 96 -3.32 -2.05 -5.14
C ALA A 96 -3.70 -2.64 -6.51
N MET A 97 -3.98 -1.80 -7.50
CA MET A 97 -3.88 -2.19 -8.91
C MET A 97 -3.20 -1.05 -9.65
N LEU A 98 -1.89 -1.14 -9.76
CA LEU A 98 -1.18 -0.47 -10.83
C LEU A 98 -1.59 -1.18 -12.11
N ASN A 99 -2.62 -0.62 -12.77
CA ASN A 99 -3.22 -1.18 -13.97
C ASN A 99 -2.13 -1.51 -14.99
N HIS A 100 -1.86 -2.80 -15.16
CA HIS A 100 -0.92 -3.33 -16.17
C HIS A 100 -1.37 -2.99 -17.60
N GLU A 101 -2.65 -2.64 -17.79
CA GLU A 101 -3.28 -2.65 -19.09
C GLU A 101 -3.25 -1.30 -19.84
N LYS A 102 -3.11 -0.14 -19.18
CA LYS A 102 -3.29 1.15 -19.86
C LYS A 102 -2.05 1.85 -20.40
N HIS A 103 -0.84 1.42 -20.04
CA HIS A 103 0.40 2.05 -20.52
C HIS A 103 1.23 1.20 -21.50
N GLY A 104 0.69 0.09 -22.00
CA GLY A 104 1.23 -0.58 -23.18
C GLY A 104 2.74 -0.87 -23.10
N LYS A 105 3.17 -1.58 -22.04
CA LYS A 105 4.37 -2.44 -21.94
C LYS A 105 4.64 -2.74 -20.44
N PRO A 106 5.16 -3.93 -20.11
CA PRO A 106 5.50 -4.32 -18.73
C PRO A 106 6.77 -3.64 -18.20
N ASP A 107 7.31 -2.60 -18.85
CA ASP A 107 8.45 -1.81 -18.35
C ASP A 107 7.97 -0.82 -17.28
N TYR A 108 7.52 -1.41 -16.18
CA TYR A 108 7.04 -0.73 -15.01
C TYR A 108 8.22 0.00 -14.33
N ASN A 109 8.21 1.33 -14.32
CA ASN A 109 9.32 2.12 -13.78
C ASN A 109 9.46 1.90 -12.26
N LYS A 110 10.45 1.10 -11.84
CA LYS A 110 10.75 0.82 -10.43
C LYS A 110 10.93 2.08 -9.58
N ASN A 111 11.32 3.21 -10.16
CA ASN A 111 11.44 4.47 -9.42
C ASN A 111 10.08 5.01 -8.99
N ILE A 112 9.03 4.77 -9.77
CA ILE A 112 7.66 5.14 -9.42
C ILE A 112 7.22 4.28 -8.23
N GLN A 113 7.35 2.95 -8.28
CA GLN A 113 7.06 2.07 -7.13
C GLN A 113 7.89 2.44 -5.89
N ALA A 114 9.16 2.82 -6.06
CA ALA A 114 9.99 3.21 -4.95
C ALA A 114 9.46 4.46 -4.25
N LYS A 115 9.24 5.57 -4.97
CA LYS A 115 8.65 6.80 -4.42
C LYS A 115 7.34 6.52 -3.69
N HIS A 116 6.60 5.59 -4.25
CA HIS A 116 5.33 5.16 -3.77
C HIS A 116 5.39 4.43 -2.42
N PHE A 117 6.13 3.34 -2.34
CA PHE A 117 6.29 2.56 -1.12
C PHE A 117 7.14 3.25 -0.05
N THR A 118 7.97 4.23 -0.43
CA THR A 118 8.79 5.03 0.51
C THR A 118 8.10 6.29 1.04
N SER A 119 6.81 6.50 0.76
CA SER A 119 6.09 7.68 1.23
C SER A 119 5.67 7.59 2.71
N PRO A 120 5.55 8.71 3.44
CA PRO A 120 5.00 8.74 4.81
C PRO A 120 3.59 8.15 4.91
N ARG A 121 2.82 8.15 3.81
CA ARG A 121 1.47 7.55 3.77
C ARG A 121 1.51 6.03 3.78
N SER A 122 2.47 5.41 3.08
CA SER A 122 2.66 3.96 3.14
C SER A 122 2.96 3.51 4.56
N ARG A 123 3.79 4.28 5.28
CA ARG A 123 4.06 4.06 6.70
C ARG A 123 2.78 4.16 7.52
N LYS A 124 2.03 5.26 7.37
CA LYS A 124 0.75 5.44 8.06
C LYS A 124 -0.18 4.27 7.83
N PHE A 125 -0.40 3.89 6.57
CA PHE A 125 -1.25 2.78 6.17
C PHE A 125 -0.88 1.46 6.85
N ILE A 126 0.39 1.03 6.79
CA ILE A 126 0.79 -0.26 7.39
C ILE A 126 0.68 -0.24 8.91
N TYR A 127 0.94 0.89 9.57
CA TYR A 127 0.71 1.03 11.01
C TYR A 127 -0.78 0.97 11.34
N THR A 128 -1.63 1.53 10.51
CA THR A 128 -3.06 1.40 10.72
C THR A 128 -3.56 -0.03 10.54
N ILE A 129 -3.02 -0.78 9.58
CA ILE A 129 -3.31 -2.21 9.45
C ILE A 129 -2.87 -2.97 10.71
N TYR A 130 -1.72 -2.62 11.30
CA TYR A 130 -1.26 -3.20 12.57
C TYR A 130 -2.31 -3.07 13.66
N ASP A 131 -2.94 -1.89 13.79
CA ASP A 131 -3.98 -1.65 14.79
C ASP A 131 -5.25 -2.45 14.52
N LEU A 132 -5.51 -2.91 13.29
CA LEU A 132 -6.64 -3.78 12.95
C LEU A 132 -6.43 -5.26 13.29
N LEU A 133 -5.22 -5.66 13.66
CA LEU A 133 -4.91 -7.06 13.92
C LEU A 133 -5.39 -7.51 15.30
N ASP A 134 -5.71 -8.79 15.39
CA ASP A 134 -5.97 -9.49 16.63
C ASP A 134 -4.62 -9.90 17.25
N HIS A 135 -4.13 -9.09 18.19
CA HIS A 135 -2.84 -9.31 18.84
C HIS A 135 -2.79 -10.61 19.66
N ASP A 136 -3.94 -11.12 20.11
CA ASP A 136 -4.04 -12.35 20.89
C ASP A 136 -4.19 -13.57 19.96
N ASN A 137 -4.83 -13.41 18.80
CA ASN A 137 -5.01 -14.45 17.79
C ASN A 137 -3.98 -14.37 16.65
N ARG A 138 -2.70 -14.49 17.00
CA ARG A 138 -1.58 -14.60 16.04
C ARG A 138 -1.48 -13.44 15.03
N TYR A 139 -2.01 -12.26 15.33
CA TYR A 139 -2.03 -11.13 14.42
C TYR A 139 -2.78 -11.43 13.10
N ASN A 140 -3.88 -12.17 13.18
CA ASN A 140 -4.85 -12.24 12.08
C ASN A 140 -5.67 -10.93 12.02
N LEU A 141 -6.31 -10.63 10.89
CA LEU A 141 -7.24 -9.51 10.81
C LEU A 141 -8.44 -9.78 11.74
N ARG A 142 -8.88 -8.79 12.54
CA ARG A 142 -10.08 -8.98 13.37
C ARG A 142 -11.31 -9.16 12.48
N PRO A 143 -12.23 -10.10 12.79
CA PRO A 143 -13.41 -10.40 11.95
C PRO A 143 -14.23 -9.16 11.55
N ASP A 144 -14.37 -8.21 12.47
CA ASP A 144 -15.12 -6.97 12.28
C ASP A 144 -14.54 -6.07 11.17
N TYR A 145 -13.28 -6.28 10.78
CA TYR A 145 -12.58 -5.47 9.77
C TYR A 145 -12.28 -6.21 8.47
N GLU A 146 -12.59 -7.51 8.38
CA GLU A 146 -12.28 -8.30 7.18
C GLU A 146 -12.98 -7.77 5.93
N ASN A 147 -14.22 -7.29 6.09
CA ASN A 147 -15.06 -6.84 4.99
C ASN A 147 -15.00 -5.32 4.76
N ILE A 148 -14.00 -4.62 5.33
CA ILE A 148 -13.81 -3.19 5.05
C ILE A 148 -13.58 -3.01 3.54
N PRO A 149 -14.42 -2.21 2.86
CA PRO A 149 -14.18 -1.83 1.47
C PRO A 149 -13.06 -0.80 1.42
N ILE A 150 -12.09 -1.04 0.54
CA ILE A 150 -10.97 -0.13 0.32
C ILE A 150 -10.92 0.29 -1.14
N LYS A 151 -10.93 1.61 -1.37
CA LYS A 151 -10.91 2.18 -2.71
C LYS A 151 -9.49 2.23 -3.28
N VAL A 152 -9.31 1.72 -4.49
CA VAL A 152 -8.02 1.67 -5.21
C VAL A 152 -7.89 2.78 -6.26
N GLU A 153 -6.72 2.93 -6.91
CA GLU A 153 -6.41 4.07 -7.81
C GLU A 153 -7.36 4.21 -8.99
N ASP A 154 -7.81 3.10 -9.57
CA ASP A 154 -8.71 3.11 -10.72
C ASP A 154 -10.17 3.43 -10.34
N GLY A 155 -10.43 3.71 -9.06
CA GLY A 155 -11.74 4.03 -8.52
C GLY A 155 -12.56 2.79 -8.12
N SER A 156 -12.09 1.58 -8.43
CA SER A 156 -12.72 0.35 -7.96
C SER A 156 -12.51 0.13 -6.45
N THR A 157 -13.24 -0.84 -5.90
CA THR A 157 -13.20 -1.17 -4.48
C THR A 157 -12.76 -2.62 -4.33
N VAL A 158 -11.82 -2.87 -3.42
CA VAL A 158 -11.37 -4.20 -3.01
C VAL A 158 -11.64 -4.40 -1.53
N ILE A 159 -11.93 -5.63 -1.13
CA ILE A 159 -12.15 -5.95 0.28
C ILE A 159 -10.79 -6.15 0.97
N LEU A 160 -10.62 -5.62 2.19
CA LEU A 160 -9.35 -5.70 2.93
C LEU A 160 -8.79 -7.13 3.01
N LYS A 161 -9.65 -8.13 3.31
CA LYS A 161 -9.23 -9.54 3.38
C LYS A 161 -8.64 -10.10 2.08
N GLU A 162 -8.96 -9.52 0.93
CA GLU A 162 -8.48 -10.00 -0.39
C GLU A 162 -7.06 -9.52 -0.69
N ILE A 163 -6.60 -8.50 0.02
CA ILE A 163 -5.26 -7.91 -0.14
C ILE A 163 -4.40 -8.09 1.11
N PHE A 164 -4.86 -8.86 2.10
CA PHE A 164 -4.13 -9.18 3.32
C PHE A 164 -4.05 -10.69 3.48
N GLY A 165 -2.86 -11.21 3.82
CA GLY A 165 -2.77 -12.65 4.09
C GLY A 165 -1.37 -13.21 4.31
N THR A 166 -1.30 -14.53 4.32
CA THR A 166 -0.07 -15.32 4.46
C THR A 166 0.67 -15.47 3.14
N GLN A 167 1.80 -16.19 3.18
CA GLN A 167 2.60 -16.50 1.98
C GLN A 167 1.80 -17.30 0.95
N ASP A 168 1.06 -18.33 1.39
CA ASP A 168 0.27 -19.15 0.48
C ASP A 168 -0.85 -18.35 -0.20
N GLN A 169 -1.52 -17.45 0.53
CA GLN A 169 -2.54 -16.55 -0.03
C GLN A 169 -1.95 -15.53 -1.02
N ALA A 170 -0.74 -15.03 -0.72
CA ALA A 170 -0.01 -14.17 -1.67
C ALA A 170 0.33 -14.94 -2.96
N ILE A 171 0.76 -16.20 -2.84
CA ILE A 171 1.09 -17.06 -4.00
C ILE A 171 -0.16 -17.35 -4.83
N GLU A 172 -1.27 -17.72 -4.17
CA GLU A 172 -2.56 -17.93 -4.83
C GLU A 172 -2.98 -16.67 -5.60
N ARG A 173 -2.90 -15.50 -4.97
CA ARG A 173 -3.19 -14.22 -5.62
C ARG A 173 -2.33 -13.99 -6.86
N ILE A 174 -1.01 -14.21 -6.77
CA ILE A 174 -0.10 -14.05 -7.91
C ILE A 174 -0.48 -15.01 -9.06
N ASN A 175 -0.83 -16.25 -8.74
CA ASN A 175 -1.18 -17.24 -9.75
C ASN A 175 -2.53 -16.98 -10.41
N THR A 176 -3.50 -16.43 -9.67
CA THR A 176 -4.86 -16.16 -10.15
C THR A 176 -4.98 -14.81 -10.86
N TYR A 177 -4.39 -13.75 -10.28
CA TYR A 177 -4.58 -12.36 -10.73
C TYR A 177 -3.30 -11.70 -11.25
N GLY A 178 -2.14 -12.35 -11.09
CA GLY A 178 -0.85 -11.77 -11.45
C GLY A 178 -0.21 -10.93 -10.34
N PRO A 179 0.94 -10.29 -10.63
CA PRO A 179 1.68 -9.50 -9.66
C PRO A 179 0.95 -8.20 -9.30
N GLY A 180 1.11 -7.76 -8.04
CA GLY A 180 0.46 -6.55 -7.55
C GLY A 180 0.75 -6.29 -6.07
N PRO A 181 0.27 -5.18 -5.48
CA PRO A 181 0.44 -4.96 -4.06
C PRO A 181 -0.36 -5.90 -3.19
N PHE A 182 0.21 -6.22 -2.04
CA PHE A 182 -0.38 -7.10 -1.04
C PHE A 182 0.18 -6.78 0.34
N ILE A 183 -0.62 -7.03 1.37
CA ILE A 183 -0.22 -6.94 2.77
C ILE A 183 0.13 -8.34 3.24
N LEU A 184 1.42 -8.65 3.22
CA LEU A 184 1.96 -9.94 3.59
C LEU A 184 2.24 -9.99 5.09
N ARG A 185 1.63 -10.95 5.79
CA ARG A 185 2.04 -11.37 7.13
C ARG A 185 2.96 -12.59 7.02
N ALA A 186 4.21 -12.44 7.42
CA ALA A 186 5.18 -13.54 7.38
C ALA A 186 6.27 -13.39 8.43
N SER A 187 7.08 -14.44 8.57
CA SER A 187 8.27 -14.43 9.42
C SER A 187 9.53 -14.54 8.58
N THR A 188 10.55 -13.76 8.90
CA THR A 188 11.87 -13.78 8.23
C THR A 188 12.89 -14.63 8.98
N PHE A 189 13.91 -15.10 8.27
CA PHE A 189 15.19 -15.54 8.84
C PHE A 189 16.23 -14.40 8.82
N LYS A 190 17.51 -14.74 9.04
CA LYS A 190 18.62 -13.83 8.79
C LYS A 190 18.74 -13.51 7.29
N PRO A 191 19.15 -12.27 6.94
CA PRO A 191 19.37 -11.88 5.56
C PRO A 191 20.63 -12.53 5.00
N TYR A 192 20.69 -12.59 3.68
CA TYR A 192 21.90 -12.87 2.92
C TYR A 192 21.98 -11.94 1.71
N PHE A 193 23.19 -11.80 1.14
CA PHE A 193 23.48 -10.72 0.18
C PHE A 193 23.96 -11.21 -1.19
N PRO A 194 23.08 -11.85 -1.99
CA PRO A 194 23.47 -12.34 -3.31
C PRO A 194 23.64 -11.18 -4.29
N SER A 195 24.80 -11.09 -4.94
CA SER A 195 25.08 -10.08 -5.99
C SER A 195 24.76 -8.63 -5.57
N GLY A 196 24.96 -8.30 -4.29
CA GLY A 196 24.70 -6.97 -3.73
C GLY A 196 23.22 -6.65 -3.45
N HIS A 197 22.29 -7.58 -3.66
CA HIS A 197 20.91 -7.48 -3.18
C HIS A 197 20.83 -7.90 -1.72
N CYS A 198 19.80 -7.50 -0.98
CA CYS A 198 19.51 -8.08 0.33
C CYS A 198 18.26 -8.94 0.24
N VAL A 199 18.34 -10.19 0.70
CA VAL A 199 17.26 -11.16 0.63
C VAL A 199 17.02 -11.77 1.99
N PHE A 200 15.77 -11.79 2.43
CA PHE A 200 15.32 -12.57 3.56
C PHE A 200 14.49 -13.74 3.06
N LEU A 201 14.90 -14.96 3.40
CA LEU A 201 14.01 -16.11 3.26
C LEU A 201 12.91 -16.00 4.31
N LEU A 202 11.69 -16.29 3.89
CA LEU A 202 10.56 -16.39 4.80
C LEU A 202 10.47 -17.81 5.35
N THR A 203 9.92 -17.95 6.56
CA THR A 203 9.75 -19.26 7.21
C THR A 203 8.81 -20.15 6.40
N LYS A 204 9.18 -21.41 6.22
CA LYS A 204 8.39 -22.46 5.57
C LYS A 204 8.18 -23.61 6.55
N SER A 205 6.94 -23.99 6.80
CA SER A 205 6.62 -25.04 7.78
C SER A 205 5.45 -25.94 7.40
N GLY A 206 4.80 -25.72 6.24
CA GLY A 206 3.61 -26.46 5.82
C GLY A 206 2.37 -26.24 6.71
N LYS A 207 2.50 -25.48 7.80
CA LYS A 207 1.46 -25.10 8.75
C LYS A 207 1.31 -23.56 8.72
N TYR A 208 0.16 -23.03 9.10
CA TYR A 208 -0.04 -21.56 9.19
C TYR A 208 0.08 -20.80 7.85
N GLY A 209 -0.14 -21.47 6.72
CA GLY A 209 -0.18 -20.82 5.40
C GLY A 209 1.19 -20.40 4.86
N ASN A 210 2.24 -21.19 5.15
CA ASN A 210 3.60 -21.01 4.64
C ASN A 210 4.19 -22.30 4.03
N SER A 211 3.45 -22.90 3.10
CA SER A 211 3.81 -24.17 2.46
C SER A 211 4.96 -24.06 1.45
N SER A 212 5.12 -22.89 0.84
CA SER A 212 6.04 -22.67 -0.28
C SER A 212 7.17 -21.71 0.06
N ASP A 213 8.25 -21.77 -0.72
CA ASP A 213 9.35 -20.81 -0.59
C ASP A 213 8.90 -19.43 -1.08
N PHE A 214 9.11 -18.43 -0.22
CA PHE A 214 8.82 -17.04 -0.49
C PHE A 214 9.95 -16.20 0.12
N ARG A 215 10.24 -15.06 -0.50
CA ARG A 215 11.31 -14.17 -0.03
C ARG A 215 10.89 -12.72 0.03
N LEU A 216 11.52 -12.00 0.94
CA LEU A 216 11.52 -10.55 0.98
C LEU A 216 12.78 -10.05 0.27
N PHE A 217 12.64 -9.17 -0.71
CA PHE A 217 13.73 -8.79 -1.61
C PHE A 217 13.95 -7.27 -1.62
N ILE A 218 15.17 -6.84 -1.33
CA ILE A 218 15.61 -5.44 -1.46
C ILE A 218 16.62 -5.36 -2.59
N HIS A 219 16.29 -4.61 -3.64
CA HIS A 219 17.21 -4.39 -4.75
C HIS A 219 18.43 -3.57 -4.32
N LYS A 220 19.61 -3.83 -4.90
CA LYS A 220 20.89 -3.16 -4.54
C LYS A 220 20.79 -1.63 -4.50
N ASN A 221 20.03 -1.03 -5.43
CA ASN A 221 19.83 0.42 -5.52
C ASN A 221 19.09 1.02 -4.31
N TYR A 222 18.44 0.20 -3.48
CA TYR A 222 17.73 0.62 -2.27
C TYR A 222 18.41 0.12 -1.00
N LEU A 223 19.53 -0.58 -1.11
CA LEU A 223 20.17 -1.22 0.03
C LEU A 223 20.68 -0.19 1.06
N ASP A 224 21.40 0.82 0.59
CA ASP A 224 22.00 1.86 1.45
C ASP A 224 20.96 2.56 2.32
N LYS A 225 19.75 2.78 1.79
CA LYS A 225 18.63 3.40 2.53
C LYS A 225 18.03 2.50 3.62
N ASN A 226 18.36 1.22 3.60
CA ASN A 226 17.80 0.21 4.50
C ASN A 226 18.84 -0.40 5.43
N ILE A 227 20.13 -0.11 5.25
CA ILE A 227 21.25 -0.80 5.92
C ILE A 227 21.08 -0.83 7.45
N GLU A 228 20.71 0.30 8.05
CA GLU A 228 20.49 0.43 9.51
C GLU A 228 19.27 -0.34 10.02
N CYS A 229 18.33 -0.69 9.14
CA CYS A 229 17.07 -1.36 9.48
C CYS A 229 17.10 -2.87 9.19
N ILE A 230 18.10 -3.39 8.47
CA ILE A 230 18.15 -4.80 8.06
C ILE A 230 18.11 -5.75 9.25
N ASP A 231 18.93 -5.50 10.27
CA ASP A 231 18.96 -6.33 11.47
C ASP A 231 17.67 -6.23 12.28
N SER A 232 17.00 -5.07 12.22
CA SER A 232 15.72 -4.85 12.89
C SER A 232 14.62 -5.77 12.38
N ILE A 233 14.71 -6.32 11.17
CA ILE A 233 13.71 -7.25 10.64
C ILE A 233 14.19 -8.70 10.56
N SER A 234 15.42 -8.98 10.99
CA SER A 234 15.94 -10.35 11.07
C SER A 234 15.22 -11.16 12.15
N ASN A 235 14.88 -12.42 11.86
CA ASN A 235 14.21 -13.35 12.79
C ASN A 235 12.98 -12.70 13.46
N ALA A 236 12.07 -12.17 12.65
CA ALA A 236 10.90 -11.44 13.14
C ALA A 236 9.64 -11.88 12.40
N LEU A 237 8.52 -11.90 13.11
CA LEU A 237 7.18 -11.85 12.53
C LEU A 237 6.85 -10.40 12.18
N PHE A 238 6.35 -10.17 10.99
CA PHE A 238 6.03 -8.84 10.48
C PHE A 238 4.74 -8.84 9.66
N ILE A 239 4.19 -7.65 9.46
CA ILE A 239 3.32 -7.33 8.32
C ILE A 239 4.03 -6.38 7.39
N CYS A 240 3.80 -6.55 6.09
CA CYS A 240 4.47 -5.76 5.06
C CYS A 240 3.52 -5.41 3.93
N TYR A 241 3.38 -4.12 3.62
CA TYR A 241 2.74 -3.67 2.39
C TYR A 241 3.78 -3.57 1.26
N ALA A 242 3.77 -4.53 0.35
CA ALA A 242 4.76 -4.66 -0.71
C ALA A 242 4.13 -5.07 -2.03
N TYR A 243 4.90 -4.89 -3.10
CA TYR A 243 4.58 -5.44 -4.40
C TYR A 243 5.00 -6.92 -4.44
N ILE A 244 4.05 -7.82 -4.68
CA ILE A 244 4.30 -9.26 -4.75
C ILE A 244 4.33 -9.72 -6.21
N GLU A 245 5.27 -10.62 -6.53
CA GLU A 245 5.46 -11.13 -7.89
C GLU A 245 6.11 -12.52 -7.91
N LYS A 246 6.01 -13.19 -9.07
CA LYS A 246 6.80 -14.39 -9.38
C LYS A 246 8.00 -14.00 -10.22
N SER A 247 9.18 -13.98 -9.61
CA SER A 247 10.44 -13.73 -10.31
C SER A 247 11.02 -15.01 -10.92
N LYS A 248 12.10 -14.89 -11.71
CA LYS A 248 12.87 -16.05 -12.21
C LYS A 248 13.46 -16.96 -11.12
N TYR A 249 13.46 -16.50 -9.87
CA TYR A 249 13.99 -17.26 -8.72
C TYR A 249 12.90 -17.63 -7.71
N GLY A 250 11.62 -17.53 -8.08
CA GLY A 250 10.49 -17.84 -7.21
C GLY A 250 9.68 -16.62 -6.77
N TYR A 251 8.76 -16.86 -5.85
CA TYR A 251 7.83 -15.86 -5.32
C TYR A 251 8.51 -14.89 -4.37
N GLN A 252 8.23 -13.59 -4.52
CA GLN A 252 8.85 -12.56 -3.72
C GLN A 252 7.93 -11.37 -3.43
N ALA A 253 8.27 -10.65 -2.36
CA ALA A 253 7.77 -9.32 -2.04
C ALA A 253 8.92 -8.31 -2.16
N GLU A 254 8.77 -7.29 -3.01
CA GLU A 254 9.78 -6.25 -3.22
C GLU A 254 9.67 -5.14 -2.17
N LEU A 255 10.81 -4.86 -1.53
CA LEU A 255 10.98 -3.80 -0.54
C LEU A 255 11.89 -2.70 -1.06
N PHE A 256 11.37 -1.48 -0.97
CA PHE A 256 12.06 -0.22 -1.24
C PHE A 256 12.47 0.47 0.07
N SER A 257 11.65 0.35 1.11
CA SER A 257 11.96 0.90 2.45
C SER A 257 11.31 0.10 3.57
N ILE A 258 12.13 -0.54 4.39
CA ILE A 258 11.73 -1.25 5.61
C ILE A 258 10.89 -0.33 6.51
N LYS A 259 11.37 0.90 6.74
CA LYS A 259 10.72 1.89 7.60
C LYS A 259 9.29 2.27 7.19
N HIS A 260 8.98 2.20 5.90
CA HIS A 260 7.69 2.64 5.35
C HIS A 260 6.76 1.50 4.97
N GLN A 261 7.29 0.30 4.73
CA GLN A 261 6.51 -0.83 4.24
C GLN A 261 6.25 -1.89 5.30
N LEU A 262 7.03 -1.93 6.37
CA LEU A 262 7.05 -3.07 7.29
C LEU A 262 6.82 -2.62 8.74
N VAL A 263 6.01 -3.38 9.47
CA VAL A 263 5.84 -3.28 10.92
C VAL A 263 6.20 -4.63 11.55
N ILE A 264 7.09 -4.60 12.53
CA ILE A 264 7.49 -5.79 13.28
C ILE A 264 6.41 -6.10 14.31
N LEU A 265 5.83 -7.28 14.23
CA LEU A 265 4.81 -7.76 15.17
C LEU A 265 5.46 -8.40 16.39
N ARG A 266 6.50 -9.21 16.16
CA ARG A 266 7.20 -9.97 17.21
C ARG A 266 8.62 -10.31 16.78
N LYS A 267 9.56 -10.25 17.73
CA LYS A 267 10.93 -10.75 17.55
C LYS A 267 11.05 -12.18 18.07
N PHE A 268 11.77 -13.02 17.34
CA PHE A 268 12.17 -14.34 17.80
C PHE A 268 13.59 -14.24 18.38
N THR A 269 13.67 -14.16 19.71
CA THR A 269 14.93 -14.39 20.41
C THR A 269 15.24 -15.88 20.38
N LYS A 270 16.49 -16.23 20.05
CA LYS A 270 16.98 -17.59 20.32
C LYS A 270 17.00 -17.77 21.84
N ASN A 271 16.25 -18.73 22.34
CA ASN A 271 16.59 -19.38 23.61
C ASN A 271 17.78 -20.30 23.36
#